data_AF-A0A250VSE5-F1
#
_entry.id   AF-A0A250VSE5-F1
#
_cell.length_a   1.000
_cell.length_b   1.000
_cell.length_c   1.000
_cell.angle_alpha   90.00
_cell.angle_beta   90.00
_cell.angle_gamma   90.00
#
_symmetry.space_group_name_H-M   'P 1'
#
loop_
_entity.id
_entity.type
_entity.pdbx_description
1 polymer ?
#
loop_
_entity_poly.entity_id
_entity_poly.type
_entity_poly.pdbx_seq_one_letter_code
_entity_poly.pdbx_strand_id
1 'polypeptide(L)'
;MQQEWSPEELLASWTLVDGDWKLVANKSGPTRLGFCLMSKFFEIEARSPEFIEEFPQPAVEYVAGLVKVPAAELAKYDLAGAKRHHKQIREALGFRPPTLADEESLTAWLAAEVCPVELVEDRQREALLVE
;
A
#
# COMPACT_ATOMS: atom_id res chain seq x y z
N MET A 1 2.45 6.92 5.25
CA MET A 1 3.76 6.66 4.61
C MET A 1 4.77 7.77 4.84
N GLN A 2 5.97 7.38 5.31
CA GLN A 2 7.14 8.27 5.39
C GLN A 2 7.55 8.78 4.00
N GLN A 3 7.93 10.05 3.91
CA GLN A 3 8.28 10.71 2.64
C GLN A 3 9.77 10.68 2.34
N GLU A 4 10.60 10.65 3.39
CA GLU A 4 12.05 10.55 3.27
C GLU A 4 12.47 9.08 3.33
N TRP A 5 13.37 8.68 2.43
CA TRP A 5 13.88 7.31 2.32
C TRP A 5 15.36 7.38 1.98
N SER A 6 16.18 6.69 2.77
CA SER A 6 17.59 6.44 2.42
C SER A 6 17.71 5.42 1.28
N PRO A 7 18.85 5.38 0.57
CA PRO A 7 19.09 4.36 -0.46
C PRO A 7 18.97 2.92 0.06
N GLU A 8 19.36 2.67 1.31
CA GLU A 8 19.30 1.35 1.96
C GLU A 8 17.86 0.93 2.24
N GLU A 9 17.01 1.85 2.71
CA GLU A 9 15.58 1.59 2.92
C GLU A 9 14.85 1.41 1.59
N LEU A 10 15.21 2.17 0.56
CA LEU A 10 14.66 1.96 -0.79
C LEU A 10 14.99 0.56 -1.30
N LEU A 11 16.23 0.12 -1.13
CA LEU A 11 16.65 -1.21 -1.51
C LEU A 11 15.90 -2.29 -0.72
N ALA A 12 15.71 -2.10 0.59
CA ALA A 12 15.02 -3.08 1.44
C ALA A 12 13.52 -3.17 1.15
N SER A 13 12.84 -2.03 0.99
CA SER A 13 11.37 -1.98 0.98
C SER A 13 10.75 -1.81 -0.41
N TRP A 14 11.50 -1.33 -1.40
CA TRP A 14 10.95 -1.00 -2.73
C TRP A 14 11.55 -1.85 -3.86
N THR A 15 12.53 -2.69 -3.58
CA THR A 15 13.05 -3.65 -4.56
C THR A 15 12.01 -4.73 -4.86
N LEU A 16 11.84 -5.02 -6.16
CA LEU A 16 11.04 -6.13 -6.62
C LEU A 16 11.83 -7.44 -6.47
N VAL A 17 11.25 -8.43 -5.79
CA VAL A 17 11.82 -9.77 -5.57
C VAL A 17 10.92 -10.84 -6.16
N ASP A 18 11.50 -11.93 -6.66
CA ASP A 18 10.86 -13.17 -7.12
C ASP A 18 9.39 -13.05 -7.61
N GLY A 19 8.42 -13.12 -6.68
CA GLY A 19 6.98 -13.07 -6.95
C GLY A 19 6.50 -11.76 -7.56
N ASP A 20 7.12 -10.63 -7.19
CA ASP A 20 6.78 -9.30 -7.68
C ASP A 20 6.94 -9.22 -9.20
N TRP A 21 8.06 -9.76 -9.71
CA TRP A 21 8.36 -9.80 -11.14
C TRP A 21 7.31 -10.57 -11.93
N LYS A 22 6.73 -11.63 -11.36
CA LYS A 22 5.64 -12.39 -11.99
C LYS A 22 4.35 -11.55 -12.06
N LEU A 23 4.04 -10.76 -11.02
CA LEU A 23 2.84 -9.92 -10.99
C LEU A 23 2.88 -8.78 -12.01
N VAL A 24 4.09 -8.29 -12.35
CA VAL A 24 4.29 -7.15 -13.25
C VAL A 24 4.63 -7.54 -14.69
N ALA A 25 4.89 -8.83 -14.95
CA ALA A 25 5.39 -9.32 -16.24
C ALA A 25 4.50 -8.92 -17.44
N ASN A 26 3.18 -8.87 -17.24
CA ASN A 26 2.20 -8.53 -18.28
C ASN A 26 1.83 -7.04 -18.35
N LYS A 27 2.55 -6.18 -17.63
CA LYS A 27 2.29 -4.72 -17.58
C LYS A 27 3.39 -3.97 -18.31
N SER A 28 3.08 -2.79 -18.85
CA SER A 28 4.01 -1.92 -19.57
C SER A 28 3.78 -0.44 -19.24
N GLY A 29 4.78 0.39 -19.53
CA GLY A 29 4.69 1.86 -19.40
C GLY A 29 4.13 2.33 -18.04
N PRO A 30 3.22 3.32 -18.03
CA PRO A 30 2.58 3.82 -16.81
C PRO A 30 1.97 2.73 -15.93
N THR A 31 1.33 1.74 -16.54
CA THR A 31 0.66 0.64 -15.83
C THR A 31 1.66 -0.24 -15.09
N ARG A 32 2.86 -0.46 -15.67
CA ARG A 32 3.92 -1.21 -14.97
C ARG A 32 4.39 -0.45 -13.74
N LEU A 33 4.74 0.82 -13.90
CA LEU A 33 5.25 1.66 -12.81
C LEU A 33 4.22 1.81 -11.69
N GLY A 34 2.99 2.23 -12.02
CA GLY A 34 1.92 2.45 -11.04
C GLY A 34 1.51 1.17 -10.30
N PHE A 35 1.48 0.02 -10.97
CA PHE A 35 1.21 -1.25 -10.30
C PHE A 35 2.33 -1.65 -9.34
N CYS A 36 3.60 -1.48 -9.71
CA CYS A 36 4.73 -1.79 -8.84
C CYS A 36 4.69 -0.94 -7.57
N LEU A 37 4.53 0.38 -7.74
CA LEU A 37 4.45 1.31 -6.62
C LEU A 37 3.30 0.98 -5.69
N MET A 38 2.11 0.68 -6.24
CA MET A 38 0.96 0.30 -5.44
C MET A 38 1.15 -1.03 -4.70
N SER A 39 1.83 -2.01 -5.31
CA SER A 39 2.14 -3.30 -4.65
C SER A 39 3.06 -3.08 -3.45
N LYS A 40 4.19 -2.39 -3.65
CA LYS A 40 5.16 -2.12 -2.58
C LYS A 40 4.56 -1.22 -1.50
N PHE A 41 3.76 -0.23 -1.88
CA PHE A 41 3.01 0.59 -0.93
C PHE A 41 2.10 -0.27 -0.05
N PHE A 42 1.34 -1.20 -0.65
CA PHE A 42 0.44 -2.07 0.11
C PHE A 42 1.21 -3.02 1.05
N GLU A 43 2.37 -3.52 0.64
CA GLU A 43 3.25 -4.32 1.51
C GLU A 43 3.72 -3.55 2.75
N ILE A 44 3.99 -2.25 2.61
CA ILE A 44 4.49 -1.40 3.69
C ILE A 44 3.34 -0.89 4.59
N GLU A 45 2.24 -0.44 4.00
CA GLU A 45 1.17 0.28 4.70
C GLU A 45 -0.07 -0.58 4.98
N ALA A 46 -0.14 -1.81 4.44
CA ALA A 46 -1.30 -2.71 4.51
C ALA A 46 -2.63 -2.08 4.03
N ARG A 47 -2.56 -1.03 3.23
CA ARG A 47 -3.70 -0.30 2.63
C ARG A 47 -3.37 0.16 1.22
N SER A 48 -4.40 0.55 0.48
CA SER A 48 -4.22 1.19 -0.84
C SER A 48 -3.96 2.70 -0.68
N PRO A 49 -3.15 3.30 -1.57
CA PRO A 49 -3.05 4.75 -1.65
C PRO A 49 -4.34 5.33 -2.23
N GLU A 50 -4.74 6.49 -1.73
CA GLU A 50 -5.89 7.26 -2.21
C GLU A 50 -5.51 8.19 -3.36
N PHE A 51 -4.28 8.70 -3.35
CA PHE A 51 -3.76 9.63 -4.35
C PHE A 51 -2.29 9.33 -4.69
N ILE A 52 -1.84 9.75 -5.88
CA ILE A 52 -0.49 9.43 -6.40
C ILE A 52 0.61 10.07 -5.53
N GLU A 53 0.32 11.21 -4.93
CA GLU A 53 1.24 11.98 -4.09
C GLU A 53 1.55 11.27 -2.76
N GLU A 54 0.82 10.21 -2.40
CA GLU A 54 1.22 9.34 -1.28
C GLU A 54 2.48 8.53 -1.59
N PHE A 55 2.82 8.32 -2.87
CA PHE A 55 4.06 7.67 -3.26
C PHE A 55 5.24 8.63 -3.05
N PRO A 56 6.19 8.31 -2.17
CA PRO A 56 7.36 9.15 -1.95
C PRO A 56 8.16 9.28 -3.24
N GLN A 57 8.53 10.51 -3.60
CA GLN A 57 9.29 10.77 -4.84
C GLN A 57 10.57 9.92 -4.97
N PRO A 58 11.37 9.69 -3.90
CA PRO A 58 12.54 8.80 -4.00
C PRO A 58 12.17 7.35 -4.37
N ALA A 59 11.03 6.85 -3.89
CA ALA A 59 10.53 5.53 -4.25
C ALA A 59 10.04 5.47 -5.69
N VAL A 60 9.36 6.53 -6.16
CA VAL A 60 8.94 6.65 -7.57
C VAL A 60 10.14 6.57 -8.49
N GLU A 61 11.19 7.34 -8.22
CA GLU A 61 12.42 7.37 -9.03
C GLU A 61 13.17 6.03 -8.99
N TYR A 62 13.28 5.43 -7.81
CA TYR A 62 13.93 4.14 -7.62
C TYR A 62 13.23 3.02 -8.41
N VAL A 63 11.91 2.88 -8.21
CA VAL A 63 11.12 1.84 -8.87
C VAL A 63 11.07 2.07 -10.38
N ALA A 64 10.93 3.32 -10.83
CA ALA A 64 11.04 3.69 -12.25
C ALA A 64 12.35 3.18 -12.87
N GLY A 65 13.48 3.34 -12.18
CA GLY A 65 14.78 2.81 -12.57
C GLY A 65 14.84 1.28 -12.63
N LEU A 66 14.18 0.58 -11.69
CA LEU A 66 14.08 -0.89 -11.68
C LEU A 66 13.27 -1.41 -12.87
N VAL A 67 12.10 -0.82 -13.12
CA VAL A 67 11.17 -1.30 -14.15
C VAL A 67 11.42 -0.75 -15.54
N LYS A 68 12.41 0.14 -15.68
CA LYS A 68 12.82 0.82 -16.91
C LYS A 68 11.68 1.64 -17.54
N VAL A 69 10.95 2.37 -16.71
CA VAL A 69 9.89 3.30 -17.12
C VAL A 69 10.22 4.67 -16.55
N PRO A 70 10.16 5.77 -17.33
CA PRO A 70 10.39 7.11 -16.79
C PRO A 70 9.43 7.43 -15.63
N ALA A 71 9.94 8.02 -14.55
CA ALA A 71 9.14 8.38 -13.37
C ALA A 71 7.93 9.27 -13.73
N ALA A 72 8.10 10.20 -14.68
CA ALA A 72 7.03 11.08 -15.16
C ALA A 72 5.83 10.35 -15.79
N GLU A 73 6.00 9.10 -16.23
CA GLU A 73 4.89 8.29 -16.74
C GLU A 73 3.88 7.93 -15.64
N LEU A 74 4.25 8.03 -14.35
CA LEU A 74 3.33 7.79 -13.23
C LEU A 74 2.09 8.68 -13.30
N ALA A 75 2.22 9.93 -13.76
CA ALA A 75 1.11 10.86 -13.91
C ALA A 75 0.00 10.36 -14.86
N LYS A 76 0.31 9.37 -15.72
CA LYS A 76 -0.67 8.74 -16.63
C LYS A 76 -1.33 7.50 -16.03
N TYR A 77 -0.93 7.07 -14.84
CA TYR A 77 -1.52 5.92 -14.16
C TYR A 77 -2.85 6.31 -13.51
N ASP A 78 -3.93 5.67 -13.96
CA ASP A 78 -5.27 5.85 -13.38
C ASP A 78 -5.41 5.03 -12.10
N LEU A 79 -5.02 5.62 -10.97
CA LEU A 79 -5.15 5.01 -9.65
C LEU A 79 -6.61 4.78 -9.27
N ALA A 80 -7.49 5.76 -9.52
CA ALA A 80 -8.91 5.67 -9.17
C ALA A 80 -9.64 4.54 -9.92
N GLY A 81 -9.25 4.28 -11.16
CA GLY A 81 -9.76 3.17 -11.98
C GLY A 81 -9.14 1.80 -11.68
N ALA A 82 -8.10 1.71 -10.84
CA ALA A 82 -7.28 0.51 -10.65
C ALA A 82 -7.91 -0.61 -9.80
N LYS A 83 -9.24 -0.75 -9.77
CA LYS A 83 -9.97 -1.77 -8.96
C LYS A 83 -9.46 -3.20 -9.16
N ARG A 84 -9.15 -3.58 -10.41
CA ARG A 84 -8.60 -4.91 -10.74
C ARG A 84 -7.21 -5.11 -10.12
N HIS A 85 -6.39 -4.07 -10.08
CA HIS A 85 -5.07 -4.13 -9.48
C HIS A 85 -5.15 -4.25 -7.96
N HIS A 86 -6.06 -3.52 -7.31
CA HIS A 86 -6.29 -3.64 -5.86
C HIS A 86 -6.65 -5.08 -5.48
N LYS A 87 -7.49 -5.74 -6.28
CA LYS A 87 -7.82 -7.15 -6.10
C LYS A 87 -6.58 -8.03 -6.28
N GLN A 88 -5.84 -7.85 -7.38
CA GLN A 88 -4.65 -8.66 -7.69
C GLN A 88 -3.59 -8.57 -6.59
N ILE A 89 -3.33 -7.37 -6.06
CA ILE A 89 -2.34 -7.14 -5.00
C ILE A 89 -2.78 -7.81 -3.70
N ARG A 90 -4.04 -7.61 -3.27
CA ARG A 90 -4.55 -8.26 -2.05
C ARG A 90 -4.45 -9.78 -2.13
N GLU A 91 -4.86 -10.37 -3.25
CA GLU A 91 -4.75 -11.82 -3.46
C GLU A 91 -3.30 -12.31 -3.42
N ALA A 92 -2.37 -11.56 -4.01
CA ALA A 92 -0.95 -11.90 -4.00
C ALA A 92 -0.32 -11.83 -2.60
N LEU A 93 -0.76 -10.87 -1.78
CA LEU A 93 -0.26 -10.65 -0.42
C LEU A 93 -1.05 -11.44 0.64
N GLY A 94 -2.03 -12.26 0.24
CA GLY A 94 -2.83 -13.07 1.16
C GLY A 94 -3.92 -12.32 1.90
N PHE A 95 -4.22 -11.08 1.51
CA PHE A 95 -5.32 -10.30 2.06
C PHE A 95 -6.65 -10.70 1.44
N ARG A 96 -7.69 -10.80 2.29
CA ARG A 96 -9.08 -10.99 1.86
C ARG A 96 -9.91 -9.74 2.14
N PRO A 97 -11.02 -9.51 1.42
CA PRO A 97 -11.99 -8.48 1.81
C PRO A 97 -12.48 -8.71 3.25
N PRO A 98 -12.74 -7.63 4.01
CA PRO A 98 -13.41 -7.74 5.30
C PRO A 98 -14.83 -8.28 5.11
N THR A 99 -15.30 -9.03 6.09
CA THR A 99 -16.64 -9.60 6.18
C THR A 99 -17.39 -8.97 7.34
N LEU A 100 -18.71 -9.13 7.38
CA LEU A 100 -19.52 -8.68 8.52
C LEU A 100 -19.04 -9.30 9.84
N ALA A 101 -18.61 -10.56 9.82
CA ALA A 101 -18.08 -11.22 11.01
C ALA A 101 -16.78 -10.57 11.52
N ASP A 102 -15.94 -10.03 10.63
CA ASP A 102 -14.74 -9.28 11.03
C ASP A 102 -15.13 -7.95 11.68
N GLU A 103 -16.12 -7.26 11.10
CA GLU A 103 -16.65 -6.01 11.63
C GLU A 103 -17.27 -6.22 13.01
N GLU A 104 -18.08 -7.26 13.20
CA GLU A 104 -18.67 -7.63 14.48
C GLU A 104 -17.59 -7.96 15.52
N SER A 105 -16.58 -8.74 15.13
CA SER A 105 -15.48 -9.11 16.02
C SER A 105 -14.65 -7.90 16.42
N LEU A 106 -14.31 -7.02 15.47
CA LEU A 106 -13.55 -5.80 15.72
C LEU A 106 -14.36 -4.83 16.60
N THR A 107 -15.65 -4.65 16.32
CA THR A 107 -16.54 -3.79 17.10
C THR A 107 -16.64 -4.28 18.55
N ALA A 108 -16.81 -5.59 18.75
CA ALA A 108 -16.86 -6.18 20.08
C ALA A 108 -15.55 -5.96 20.86
N TRP A 109 -14.41 -6.15 20.20
CA TRP A 109 -13.09 -5.91 20.80
C TRP A 109 -12.87 -4.43 21.15
N LEU A 110 -13.17 -3.51 20.22
CA LEU A 110 -13.07 -2.06 20.47
C LEU A 110 -13.92 -1.61 21.66
N ALA A 111 -15.15 -2.14 21.75
CA ALA A 111 -16.05 -1.82 22.86
C ALA A 111 -15.56 -2.36 24.21
N ALA A 112 -14.88 -3.51 24.22
CA ALA A 112 -14.40 -4.17 25.44
C ALA A 112 -13.06 -3.61 25.92
N GLU A 113 -12.10 -3.37 25.02
CA GLU A 113 -10.71 -3.08 25.38
C GLU A 113 -10.33 -1.60 25.23
N VAL A 114 -10.93 -0.88 24.26
CA VAL A 114 -10.53 0.50 23.94
C VAL A 114 -11.48 1.52 24.56
N CYS A 115 -12.80 1.39 24.32
CA CYS A 115 -13.80 2.33 24.80
C CYS A 115 -13.80 2.56 26.33
N PRO A 116 -13.51 1.57 27.20
CA PRO A 116 -13.47 1.83 28.63
C PRO A 116 -12.30 2.72 29.08
N VAL A 117 -11.25 2.81 28.27
CA VAL A 117 -9.99 3.48 28.63
C VAL A 117 -9.84 4.82 27.92
N GLU A 118 -10.32 4.92 26.68
CA GLU A 118 -10.31 6.14 25.90
C GLU A 118 -11.63 6.28 25.14
N LEU A 119 -12.29 7.43 25.27
CA LEU A 119 -13.61 7.72 24.70
C LEU A 119 -13.55 8.79 23.60
N VAL A 120 -12.40 9.44 23.44
CA VAL A 120 -12.16 10.44 22.38
C VAL A 120 -11.67 9.71 21.14
N GLU A 121 -12.48 9.74 20.07
CA GLU A 121 -12.24 9.02 18.81
C GLU A 121 -10.82 9.19 18.27
N ASP A 122 -10.29 10.42 18.24
CA ASP A 122 -8.95 10.71 17.74
C ASP A 122 -7.86 9.99 18.55
N ARG A 123 -8.01 9.93 19.88
CA ARG A 123 -7.07 9.24 20.77
C ARG A 123 -7.22 7.72 20.75
N GLN A 124 -8.42 7.21 20.48
CA GLN A 124 -8.62 5.78 20.21
C GLN A 124 -7.84 5.36 18.96
N ARG A 125 -7.87 6.16 17.88
CA ARG A 125 -7.12 5.87 16.65
C ARG A 125 -5.61 5.86 16.89
N GLU A 126 -5.09 6.77 17.71
CA GLU A 126 -3.68 6.76 18.08
C GLU A 126 -3.31 5.51 18.91
N ALA A 127 -4.15 5.11 19.88
CA ALA A 127 -3.91 3.93 20.69
C ALA A 127 -3.86 2.63 19.87
N LEU A 128 -4.66 2.52 18.81
CA LEU A 128 -4.67 1.38 17.89
C LEU A 128 -3.41 1.25 17.02
N LEU A 129 -2.61 2.31 16.91
CA LEU A 129 -1.39 2.33 16.07
C LEU A 129 -0.10 2.07 16.87
N VAL A 130 -0.21 1.86 18.19
CA VAL A 130 0.93 1.73 19.12
C VAL A 130 1.11 0.28 19.66
N GLU A 131 0.16 -0.62 19.38
CA GLU A 131 0.28 -2.07 19.64
C GLU A 131 0.97 -2.82 18.48
#